data_AF-A0A9W9GD16-F1
#
_entry.id   AF-A0A9W9GD16-F1
#
_cell.length_a   1.000
_cell.length_b   1.000
_cell.length_c   1.000
_cell.angle_alpha   90.00
_cell.angle_beta   90.00
_cell.angle_gamma   90.00
#
_symmetry.space_group_name_H-M   'P 1'
#
loop_
_entity.id
_entity.type
_entity.pdbx_description
1 polymer ?
#
loop_
_entity_poly.entity_id
_entity_poly.type
_entity_poly.pdbx_seq_one_letter_code
_entity_poly.pdbx_strand_id
1 'polypeptide(L)'
;MSIENLKTFDPFADVEEDSGRSNAKTENYIHIRIQQRNGRKTLTTVQGLPAKYDQKKILKRMKGLYGSFNPASSRSHSRSNTDRYLACNGNIVKDEEMGEVIQLQGDQRKDVHDFLTKRPPTKAEAESMTEKDKAKYGLGIKAATVKVHGF
;
A
#
# COMPACT_ATOMS: atom_id res chain seq x y z
N MET A 1 -18.08 0.65 58.69
CA MET A 1 -17.25 -0.18 57.80
C MET A 1 -17.92 -0.20 56.44
N SER A 2 -17.27 0.36 55.41
CA SER A 2 -17.75 0.38 54.03
C SER A 2 -17.16 -0.82 53.31
N ILE A 3 -18.00 -1.67 52.71
CA ILE A 3 -17.56 -2.87 51.98
C ILE A 3 -17.41 -2.49 50.50
N GLU A 4 -16.17 -2.50 50.00
CA GLU A 4 -15.84 -2.25 48.59
C GLU A 4 -15.88 -3.58 47.82
N ASN A 5 -17.07 -3.99 47.37
CA ASN A 5 -17.25 -5.30 46.73
C ASN A 5 -17.68 -5.23 45.25
N LEU A 6 -17.35 -4.15 44.55
CA LEU A 6 -17.60 -4.04 43.10
C LEU A 6 -16.40 -3.41 42.38
N LYS A 7 -15.25 -4.09 42.43
CA LYS A 7 -14.26 -3.92 41.36
C LYS A 7 -14.79 -4.70 40.17
N THR A 8 -15.19 -4.01 39.11
CA THR A 8 -15.61 -4.62 37.85
C THR A 8 -14.43 -5.44 37.32
N PHE A 9 -14.44 -6.73 37.62
CA PHE A 9 -13.42 -7.67 37.17
C PHE A 9 -13.71 -7.96 35.70
N ASP A 10 -12.84 -7.49 34.81
CA ASP A 10 -12.92 -7.81 33.38
C ASP A 10 -12.45 -9.26 33.20
N PRO A 11 -13.34 -10.21 32.89
CA PRO A 11 -13.02 -11.64 32.80
C PRO A 11 -12.05 -11.97 31.66
N PHE A 12 -11.70 -11.00 30.81
CA PHE A 12 -10.70 -11.16 29.76
C PHE A 12 -9.29 -10.69 30.15
N ALA A 13 -9.09 -10.08 31.32
CA ALA A 13 -7.79 -9.56 31.75
C ALA A 13 -6.74 -10.66 31.99
N ASP A 14 -7.12 -11.76 32.68
CA ASP A 14 -6.19 -12.86 32.99
C ASP A 14 -5.85 -13.73 31.76
N VAL A 15 -6.65 -13.65 30.69
CA VAL A 15 -6.37 -14.33 29.41
C VAL A 15 -5.34 -13.55 28.59
N GLU A 16 -5.12 -12.25 28.86
CA GLU A 16 -4.08 -11.48 28.18
C GLU A 16 -2.64 -11.83 28.65
N GLU A 17 -2.49 -12.41 29.84
CA GLU A 17 -1.16 -12.58 30.45
C GLU A 17 -0.43 -13.88 30.02
N ASP A 18 -1.14 -14.98 29.72
CA ASP A 18 -0.53 -16.25 29.24
C ASP A 18 -0.81 -16.57 27.75
N SER A 19 -1.50 -15.65 27.05
CA SER A 19 -1.64 -15.68 25.59
C SER A 19 -0.96 -14.50 24.89
N GLY A 20 0.19 -14.04 25.39
CA GLY A 20 1.09 -13.15 24.63
C GLY A 20 0.44 -11.89 24.07
N ARG A 21 -0.56 -11.32 24.76
CA ARG A 21 -1.29 -10.12 24.32
C ARG A 21 -0.64 -8.84 24.86
N SER A 22 0.69 -8.77 24.77
CA SER A 22 1.40 -7.50 24.81
C SER A 22 0.98 -6.68 23.59
N ASN A 23 0.00 -5.77 23.68
CA ASN A 23 -0.40 -4.91 22.56
C ASN A 23 -0.38 -5.69 21.23
N ALA A 24 -1.05 -6.85 21.24
CA ALA A 24 -0.91 -7.98 20.32
C ALA A 24 0.09 -7.71 19.19
N LYS A 25 1.43 -7.79 19.44
CA LYS A 25 2.51 -7.39 18.51
C LYS A 25 1.93 -7.25 17.13
N THR A 26 1.42 -6.05 16.79
CA THR A 26 0.60 -5.93 15.59
C THR A 26 1.61 -6.21 14.50
N GLU A 27 1.61 -7.43 13.97
CA GLU A 27 2.50 -7.79 12.91
C GLU A 27 2.19 -6.73 11.88
N ASN A 28 3.15 -5.83 11.64
CA ASN A 28 2.96 -4.59 10.90
C ASN A 28 2.75 -4.96 9.44
N TYR A 29 1.59 -5.54 9.17
CA TYR A 29 1.17 -6.05 7.91
C TYR A 29 0.74 -4.88 7.08
N ILE A 30 1.21 -4.89 5.84
CA ILE A 30 0.68 -3.98 4.83
C ILE A 30 -0.65 -4.56 4.39
N HIS A 31 -1.73 -3.88 4.74
CA HIS A 31 -3.06 -4.31 4.35
C HIS A 31 -3.45 -3.66 3.03
N ILE A 32 -3.73 -4.48 2.03
CA ILE A 32 -4.36 -4.06 0.77
C ILE A 32 -5.84 -4.41 0.88
N ARG A 33 -6.70 -3.38 0.93
CA ARG A 33 -8.16 -3.54 1.03
C ARG A 33 -8.84 -2.92 -0.18
N ILE A 34 -10.03 -3.39 -0.49
CA ILE A 34 -10.90 -2.80 -1.50
C ILE A 34 -12.13 -2.24 -0.82
N GLN A 35 -12.47 -1.01 -1.17
CA GLN A 35 -13.65 -0.31 -0.70
C GLN A 35 -14.52 0.04 -1.91
N GLN A 36 -15.83 -0.10 -1.78
CA GLN A 36 -16.77 0.34 -2.80
C GLN A 36 -16.99 1.85 -2.63
N ARG A 37 -16.77 2.64 -3.69
CA ARG A 37 -16.99 4.10 -3.65
C ARG A 37 -18.42 4.46 -4.03
N ASN A 38 -18.86 4.00 -5.20
CA ASN A 38 -20.23 4.15 -5.68
C ASN A 38 -20.55 3.12 -6.76
N GLY A 39 -21.68 2.40 -6.62
CA GLY A 39 -22.10 1.40 -7.60
C GLY A 39 -20.96 0.45 -7.96
N ARG A 40 -20.51 0.43 -9.22
CA ARG A 40 -19.40 -0.42 -9.68
C ARG A 40 -17.99 0.17 -9.49
N LYS A 41 -17.84 1.39 -8.97
CA LYS A 41 -16.52 1.98 -8.75
C LYS A 41 -15.98 1.57 -7.39
N THR A 42 -14.72 1.16 -7.38
CA THR A 42 -14.00 0.74 -6.19
C THR A 42 -12.78 1.62 -5.96
N LEU A 43 -12.27 1.58 -4.74
CA LEU A 43 -11.00 2.16 -4.32
C LEU A 43 -10.16 1.05 -3.71
N THR A 44 -8.88 0.99 -4.11
CA THR A 44 -7.90 0.13 -3.44
C THR A 44 -7.15 0.97 -2.43
N THR A 45 -7.15 0.57 -1.16
CA THR A 45 -6.45 1.25 -0.08
C THR A 45 -5.28 0.42 0.43
N VAL A 46 -4.10 1.04 0.52
CA VAL A 46 -2.89 0.45 1.11
C VAL A 46 -2.64 1.09 2.46
N GLN A 47 -2.72 0.28 3.51
CA GLN A 47 -2.54 0.64 4.92
C GLN A 47 -1.27 -0.01 5.48
N GLY A 48 -0.68 0.58 6.52
CA GLY A 48 0.43 -0.02 7.25
C GLY A 48 1.80 0.06 6.53
N LEU A 49 1.98 1.04 5.64
CA LEU A 49 3.28 1.32 5.04
C LEU A 49 4.25 1.84 6.12
N PRO A 50 5.46 1.27 6.26
CA PRO A 50 6.40 1.75 7.26
C PRO A 50 6.97 3.12 6.85
N ALA A 51 7.19 3.99 7.84
CA ALA A 51 7.66 5.37 7.65
C ALA A 51 9.03 5.48 6.94
N LYS A 52 9.76 4.38 6.80
CA LYS A 52 11.00 4.29 5.99
C LYS A 52 10.75 4.56 4.51
N TYR A 53 9.54 4.30 4.01
CA TYR A 53 9.21 4.48 2.60
C TYR A 53 8.36 5.74 2.38
N ASP A 54 8.80 6.57 1.43
CA ASP A 54 8.06 7.77 1.05
C ASP A 54 6.78 7.41 0.26
N GLN A 55 5.61 7.56 0.87
CA GLN A 55 4.33 7.26 0.20
C GLN A 55 4.13 8.13 -1.05
N LYS A 56 4.65 9.37 -1.06
CA LYS A 56 4.59 10.26 -2.23
C LYS A 56 5.36 9.71 -3.43
N LYS A 57 6.53 9.11 -3.21
CA LYS A 57 7.33 8.49 -4.28
C LYS A 57 6.65 7.22 -4.78
N ILE A 58 6.10 6.42 -3.87
CA ILE A 58 5.31 5.23 -4.21
C ILE A 58 4.11 5.63 -5.06
N LEU A 59 3.31 6.59 -4.62
CA LEU A 59 2.14 7.07 -5.35
C LEU A 59 2.54 7.59 -6.74
N LYS A 60 3.65 8.32 -6.85
CA LYS A 60 4.15 8.81 -8.15
C LYS A 60 4.60 7.68 -9.08
N ARG A 61 5.15 6.58 -8.55
CA ARG A 61 5.48 5.39 -9.36
C ARG A 61 4.23 4.61 -9.75
N MET A 62 3.27 4.47 -8.85
CA MET A 62 2.03 3.73 -9.08
C MET A 62 1.05 4.46 -10.00
N LYS A 63 1.08 5.79 -10.03
CA LYS A 63 0.38 6.59 -11.05
C LYS A 63 1.06 6.51 -12.43
N GLY A 64 2.22 5.88 -12.50
CA GLY A 64 3.23 6.11 -13.52
C GLY A 64 3.86 7.49 -13.33
N LEU A 65 5.16 7.61 -13.57
CA LEU A 65 5.80 8.88 -13.90
C LEU A 65 4.83 9.78 -14.70
N TYR A 66 4.49 10.95 -14.16
CA TYR A 66 3.78 12.00 -14.90
C TYR A 66 4.36 12.16 -16.31
N GLY A 67 3.46 12.30 -17.29
CA GLY A 67 3.81 12.35 -18.69
C GLY A 67 4.98 13.28 -19.02
N SER A 68 5.94 12.77 -19.78
CA SER A 68 6.45 13.53 -20.92
C SER A 68 5.38 13.47 -22.03
N PHE A 69 4.20 14.03 -21.76
CA PHE A 69 3.33 14.52 -22.82
C PHE A 69 3.24 16.03 -22.57
N ASN A 70 4.18 16.74 -23.17
CA ASN A 70 4.02 18.17 -23.42
C ASN A 70 2.85 18.29 -24.41
N PRO A 71 1.69 18.88 -24.05
CA PRO A 71 0.55 18.96 -24.97
C PRO A 71 0.85 19.81 -26.21
N ALA A 72 1.99 20.51 -26.26
CA ALA A 72 2.44 21.27 -27.42
C ALA A 72 3.27 20.47 -28.44
N SER A 73 3.62 19.19 -28.20
CA SER A 73 4.37 18.39 -29.17
C SER A 73 3.55 17.21 -29.69
N SER A 74 2.82 17.48 -30.77
CA SER A 74 2.25 16.49 -31.68
C SER A 74 3.27 15.41 -32.03
N ARG A 75 3.04 14.16 -31.61
CA ARG A 75 3.71 13.01 -32.24
C ARG A 75 2.86 11.77 -32.15
N SER A 76 2.25 11.47 -33.28
CA SER A 76 1.72 10.17 -33.70
C SER A 76 2.80 9.11 -33.57
N HIS A 77 2.82 8.36 -32.47
CA HIS A 77 3.50 7.07 -32.40
C HIS A 77 2.53 6.07 -31.81
N SER A 78 2.31 4.98 -32.55
CA SER A 78 1.69 3.74 -32.10
C SER A 78 2.33 3.33 -30.77
N ARG A 79 1.66 3.62 -29.65
CA ARG A 79 2.09 3.18 -28.34
C ARG A 79 1.77 1.70 -28.22
N SER A 80 2.80 0.85 -28.15
CA SER A 80 2.63 -0.56 -27.82
C SER A 80 1.89 -0.70 -26.49
N ASN A 81 1.08 -1.74 -26.38
CA ASN A 81 0.11 -1.95 -25.29
C ASN A 81 0.76 -2.22 -23.90
N THR A 82 2.09 -2.14 -23.79
CA THR A 82 2.89 -2.57 -22.63
C THR A 82 3.28 -1.44 -21.65
N ASP A 83 2.90 -0.19 -21.95
CA ASP A 83 3.40 1.00 -21.21
C ASP A 83 2.39 1.67 -20.26
N ARG A 84 1.24 1.06 -19.99
CA ARG A 84 0.30 1.53 -18.96
C ARG A 84 0.43 0.69 -17.69
N TYR A 85 1.57 0.83 -17.01
CA TYR A 85 1.69 0.36 -15.64
C TYR A 85 0.80 1.26 -14.76
N LEU A 86 -0.40 0.77 -14.44
CA LEU A 86 -1.39 1.41 -13.55
C LEU A 86 -1.78 2.85 -13.97
N ALA A 87 -2.62 2.98 -15.00
CA ALA A 87 -3.23 4.26 -15.38
C ALA A 87 -4.35 4.70 -14.39
N CYS A 88 -4.02 4.74 -13.10
CA CYS A 88 -4.97 4.99 -12.02
C CYS A 88 -4.68 6.32 -11.36
N ASN A 89 -5.74 7.08 -11.06
CA ASN A 89 -5.60 8.21 -10.15
C ASN A 89 -5.49 7.70 -8.70
N GLY A 90 -4.89 8.49 -7.83
CA GLY A 90 -4.74 8.15 -6.43
C GLY A 90 -4.45 9.36 -5.57
N ASN A 91 -4.64 9.21 -4.26
CA ASN A 91 -4.35 10.25 -3.30
C ASN A 91 -3.75 9.66 -2.03
N ILE A 92 -3.02 10.46 -1.26
CA ILE A 92 -2.61 10.13 0.10
C ILE A 92 -3.61 10.80 1.02
N VAL A 93 -4.27 10.01 1.86
CA VAL A 93 -5.22 10.49 2.87
C VAL A 93 -4.63 10.19 4.23
N LYS A 94 -4.75 11.16 5.14
CA LYS A 94 -4.39 11.00 6.54
C LYS A 94 -5.67 10.72 7.29
N ASP A 95 -5.70 9.58 7.97
CA ASP A 95 -6.81 9.14 8.79
C ASP A 95 -6.32 9.03 10.24
N GLU A 96 -7.15 9.41 11.21
CA GLU A 96 -6.77 9.42 12.62
C GLU A 96 -6.61 8.00 13.18
N GLU A 97 -7.37 7.03 12.66
CA GLU A 97 -7.31 5.63 13.10
C GLU A 97 -6.35 4.80 12.24
N MET A 98 -6.38 4.99 10.92
CA MET A 98 -5.61 4.17 9.96
C MET A 98 -4.26 4.77 9.56
N GLY A 99 -3.95 5.98 10.02
CA GLY A 99 -2.73 6.70 9.70
C GLY A 99 -2.67 7.18 8.25
N GLU A 100 -1.46 7.22 7.69
CA GLU A 100 -1.24 7.62 6.30
C GLU A 100 -1.55 6.48 5.32
N VAL A 101 -2.64 6.63 4.58
CA VAL A 101 -3.15 5.64 3.63
C VAL A 101 -3.04 6.11 2.18
N ILE A 102 -2.63 5.20 1.30
CA ILE A 102 -2.65 5.44 -0.14
C ILE A 102 -3.97 4.91 -0.69
N GLN A 103 -4.74 5.78 -1.35
CA GLN A 103 -5.97 5.43 -2.04
C GLN A 103 -5.74 5.45 -3.55
N LEU A 104 -6.11 4.38 -4.25
CA LEU A 104 -6.02 4.24 -5.71
C LEU A 104 -7.42 3.99 -6.29
N GLN A 105 -7.68 4.53 -7.47
CA GLN A 105 -8.94 4.31 -8.18
C GLN A 105 -8.99 2.94 -8.84
N GLY A 106 -10.12 2.24 -8.64
CA GLY A 106 -10.37 0.91 -9.18
C GLY A 106 -9.81 -0.19 -8.28
N ASP A 107 -9.97 -1.43 -8.76
CA ASP A 107 -9.39 -2.61 -8.15
C ASP A 107 -8.02 -2.87 -8.78
N GLN A 108 -6.96 -2.60 -8.01
CA GLN A 108 -5.57 -2.80 -8.42
C GLN A 108 -4.84 -3.78 -7.50
N ARG A 109 -5.58 -4.65 -6.80
CA ARG A 109 -5.03 -5.49 -5.72
C ARG A 109 -3.83 -6.33 -6.17
N LYS A 110 -3.88 -6.90 -7.38
CA LYS A 110 -2.84 -7.75 -7.95
C LYS A 110 -1.60 -6.94 -8.28
N ASP A 111 -1.79 -5.83 -8.98
CA ASP A 111 -0.70 -4.97 -9.42
C ASP A 111 -0.01 -4.26 -8.24
N VAL A 112 -0.77 -3.88 -7.21
CA VAL A 112 -0.22 -3.32 -5.95
C VAL A 112 0.59 -4.38 -5.21
N HIS A 113 0.02 -5.58 -5.05
CA HIS A 113 0.73 -6.69 -4.40
C HIS A 113 2.04 -7.02 -5.12
N ASP A 114 1.98 -7.13 -6.45
CA ASP A 114 3.14 -7.38 -7.30
C ASP A 114 4.17 -6.25 -7.20
N PHE A 115 3.73 -4.99 -7.17
CA PHE A 115 4.63 -3.85 -7.02
C PHE A 115 5.34 -3.83 -5.65
N LEU A 116 4.66 -4.24 -4.58
CA LEU A 116 5.28 -4.29 -3.25
C LEU A 116 6.25 -5.48 -3.10
N THR A 117 5.92 -6.62 -3.71
CA THR A 117 6.69 -7.87 -3.57
C THR A 117 7.83 -8.00 -4.58
N LYS A 118 7.72 -7.38 -5.77
CA LYS A 118 8.77 -7.42 -6.79
C LYS A 118 10.07 -6.83 -6.23
N ARG A 119 11.17 -7.55 -6.50
CA ARG A 119 12.51 -7.21 -6.04
C ARG A 119 12.99 -5.89 -6.67
N PRO A 120 13.67 -5.00 -5.91
CA PRO A 120 14.39 -3.87 -6.50
C PRO A 120 15.55 -4.39 -7.38
N PRO A 121 15.96 -3.64 -8.40
CA PRO A 121 17.05 -4.05 -9.27
C PRO A 121 18.34 -4.15 -8.45
N THR A 122 19.18 -5.13 -8.74
CA THR A 122 20.50 -5.21 -8.12
C THR A 122 21.36 -4.02 -8.57
N LYS A 123 22.39 -3.67 -7.79
CA LYS A 123 23.26 -2.51 -8.11
C LYS A 123 23.84 -2.60 -9.54
N ALA A 124 24.19 -3.81 -9.99
CA ALA A 124 24.67 -4.07 -11.35
C ALA A 124 23.60 -3.83 -12.44
N GLU A 125 22.35 -4.20 -12.18
CA GLU A 125 21.23 -3.97 -13.11
C GLU A 125 20.78 -2.50 -13.11
N ALA A 126 20.94 -1.80 -11.98
CA ALA A 126 20.62 -0.38 -11.89
C ALA A 126 21.60 0.49 -12.70
N GLU A 127 22.85 0.09 -12.93
CA GLU A 127 23.80 0.91 -13.68
C GLU A 127 23.56 0.90 -15.20
N SER A 128 22.92 -0.16 -15.71
CA SER A 128 22.66 -0.34 -17.15
C SER A 128 21.28 0.16 -17.62
N MET A 129 20.42 0.61 -16.71
CA MET A 129 19.03 0.93 -17.01
C MET A 129 18.72 2.42 -16.91
N THR A 130 17.83 2.91 -17.79
CA THR A 130 17.39 4.30 -17.76
C THR A 130 16.61 4.57 -16.47
N GLU A 131 16.58 5.83 -16.04
CA GLU A 131 15.88 6.25 -14.81
C GLU A 131 14.37 5.92 -14.84
N LYS A 132 13.80 5.79 -16.05
CA LYS A 132 12.42 5.36 -16.29
C LYS A 132 12.21 3.87 -16.01
N ASP A 133 13.19 3.03 -16.37
CA ASP A 133 13.11 1.59 -16.14
C ASP A 133 13.32 1.25 -14.66
N LYS A 134 14.19 2.00 -13.96
CA LYS A 134 14.37 1.90 -12.50
C LYS A 134 13.07 2.14 -11.72
N ALA A 135 12.20 3.01 -12.24
CA ALA A 135 10.92 3.33 -11.62
C ALA A 135 9.86 2.21 -11.79
N LYS A 136 10.09 1.26 -12.70
CA LYS A 136 9.21 0.10 -12.95
C LYS A 136 9.43 -1.03 -11.94
N TYR A 137 10.53 -1.00 -11.20
CA TYR A 137 10.85 -2.00 -10.18
C TYR A 137 10.11 -1.77 -8.86
N GLY A 138 9.78 -2.87 -8.20
CA GLY A 138 9.06 -2.91 -6.93
C GLY A 138 9.92 -2.57 -5.70
N LEU A 139 9.26 -2.51 -4.53
CA LEU A 139 9.91 -2.14 -3.27
C LEU A 139 10.69 -3.29 -2.59
N GLY A 140 10.47 -4.54 -3.00
CA GLY A 140 11.13 -5.72 -2.43
C GLY A 140 10.73 -6.03 -1.00
N ILE A 141 9.47 -5.77 -0.64
CA ILE A 141 8.94 -6.12 0.68
C ILE A 141 8.67 -7.63 0.71
N LYS A 142 8.96 -8.29 1.85
CA LYS A 142 8.67 -9.72 2.02
C LYS A 142 7.16 -9.95 1.83
N ALA A 143 6.80 -10.86 0.93
CA ALA A 143 5.40 -11.17 0.63
C ALA A 143 4.60 -11.61 1.86
N ALA A 144 5.26 -12.29 2.81
CA ALA A 144 4.64 -12.68 4.07
C ALA A 144 4.05 -11.49 4.85
N THR A 145 4.60 -10.28 4.68
CA THR A 145 4.16 -9.06 5.39
C THR A 145 3.03 -8.32 4.67
N VAL A 146 2.57 -8.78 3.48
CA VAL A 146 1.49 -8.14 2.73
C VAL A 146 0.23 -8.99 2.84
N LYS A 147 -0.84 -8.43 3.40
CA LYS A 147 -2.16 -9.07 3.51
C LYS A 147 -3.13 -8.43 2.53
N VAL A 148 -3.55 -9.19 1.53
CA VAL A 148 -4.59 -8.77 0.57
C VAL A 148 -5.95 -9.24 1.06
N HIS A 149 -6.87 -8.30 1.29
CA HIS A 149 -8.23 -8.58 1.72
C HIS A 149 -9.20 -8.58 0.52
N GLY A 150 -10.20 -9.45 0.56
CA GLY A 150 -11.29 -9.49 -0.42
C GLY A 150 -11.12 -10.46 -1.59
N PHE A 151 -10.31 -11.51 -1.43
CA PHE A 151 -10.43 -12.73 -2.25
C PHE A 151 -11.65 -13.55 -1.83
#